data_AF-C4YR80-F1
#
_entry.id   AF-C4YR80-F1
#
_cell.length_a   1.000
_cell.length_b   1.000
_cell.length_c   1.000
_cell.angle_alpha   90.00
_cell.angle_beta   90.00
_cell.angle_gamma   90.00
#
_symmetry.space_group_name_H-M   'P 1'
#
loop_
_entity.id
_entity.type
_entity.pdbx_description
1 polymer ?
#
loop_
_entity_poly.entity_id
_entity_poly.type
_entity_poly.pdbx_seq_one_letter_code
_entity_poly.pdbx_strand_id
1 'polypeptide(L)'
;MPIYKSGWVSPLKALETLSLTLSRGMKRAASPRAEQPPHSKKVVDAKGFRVRQQNIDKHKITSESTATQKSIHEEETEGANYVIEGRLRRVTPYFYTYLTYCKLRWQDRKLIDVFIDEFRDRTPDAYRMAVEEGLVKVNSQVANLETILRNGDLISHRSYRREPPVSSRDIKIVFEDDDLLVIDKPGGIPVHPTGRYRYNTVTKIFEHEKGKIVHPCNRLDRLTSGLMFLGKSSKGANNMMSQIRDRNVTKEYIARVKGEFPLDRIIVDKPLSTKSPKLTLNVVDMENGKEAKTEFQRVSYDPITNTSVVKCHPLTGRTHQIRVHLQFLGYPIANDPIYSSEFVWGKNLGENGEADLDQVMERLDLIGKSRAATSWIHPEGDGEVALDEICPITGLPLYSDPGSNDLDLWLHAYKYEADDKSWSYKTEYPEWALEPSRKFMEMAIEEAEKCGETQTQFNVGCVLVHNGQVISTGHSRELPGNTHAEQCALEKYFSKNGGEREVPAGTEIFTSMEPCSLRLSGNLPCVDRILQTKNIKTCFVGVLEPDIFVKNNSSYKKLLDHGVEYIHIPGYEETCLEIAKRGHEHIQE
;
A
#
# COMPACT_ATOMS: atom_id res chain seq x y z
N MET A 1 54.94 62.14 15.21
CA MET A 1 53.46 62.01 15.31
C MET A 1 52.89 62.14 13.90
N PRO A 2 51.88 61.34 13.50
CA PRO A 2 52.00 59.90 13.16
C PRO A 2 51.23 59.57 11.84
N ILE A 3 51.21 58.39 11.19
CA ILE A 3 51.96 57.12 11.08
C ILE A 3 51.50 56.50 9.73
N TYR A 4 52.45 55.94 8.98
CA TYR A 4 52.34 55.21 7.71
C TYR A 4 51.93 53.73 7.90
N LYS A 5 51.29 53.12 6.87
CA LYS A 5 51.61 51.83 6.18
C LYS A 5 50.36 51.28 5.44
N SER A 6 50.30 51.34 4.09
CA SER A 6 50.71 50.31 3.10
C SER A 6 50.07 48.94 3.33
N GLY A 7 49.42 48.22 2.41
CA GLY A 7 49.40 48.23 0.95
C GLY A 7 49.43 46.77 0.44
N TRP A 8 48.70 46.49 -0.66
CA TRP A 8 48.92 45.42 -1.66
C TRP A 8 48.47 43.96 -1.44
N VAL A 9 47.54 43.56 -2.33
CA VAL A 9 47.44 42.36 -3.21
C VAL A 9 47.80 40.97 -2.67
N SER A 10 46.81 40.07 -2.75
CA SER A 10 46.91 38.62 -2.54
C SER A 10 47.36 37.89 -3.81
N PRO A 11 48.27 36.91 -3.67
CA PRO A 11 48.19 35.70 -4.49
C PRO A 11 48.34 34.40 -3.66
N LEU A 12 47.51 33.43 -4.02
CA LEU A 12 47.58 32.04 -3.58
C LEU A 12 48.94 31.39 -3.90
N LYS A 13 49.57 30.72 -2.92
CA LYS A 13 49.96 29.30 -3.02
C LYS A 13 50.58 28.75 -1.73
N ALA A 14 50.13 27.55 -1.39
CA ALA A 14 50.85 26.45 -0.78
C ALA A 14 51.44 26.66 0.63
N LEU A 15 50.70 26.18 1.63
CA LEU A 15 51.26 25.39 2.73
C LEU A 15 50.27 24.26 3.05
N GLU A 16 50.53 23.10 2.46
CA GLU A 16 50.11 21.81 2.99
C GLU A 16 50.64 21.68 4.42
N THR A 17 49.74 21.57 5.40
CA THR A 17 49.77 20.66 6.56
C THR A 17 48.88 21.22 7.65
N LEU A 18 47.59 20.87 7.59
CA LEU A 18 46.70 20.64 8.75
C LEU A 18 45.34 20.21 8.20
N SER A 19 45.37 18.99 7.66
CA SER A 19 44.20 18.15 7.45
C SER A 19 43.50 17.91 8.80
N LEU A 20 42.15 17.83 8.74
CA LEU A 20 41.23 17.35 9.77
C LEU A 20 40.95 18.32 10.93
N THR A 21 39.95 19.18 10.76
CA THR A 21 38.62 19.09 11.41
C THR A 21 37.93 20.45 11.35
N LEU A 22 36.72 20.50 10.78
CA LEU A 22 35.57 21.34 11.21
C LEU A 22 34.48 21.37 10.12
N SER A 23 33.69 20.31 10.04
CA SER A 23 32.31 20.36 9.52
C SER A 23 31.48 19.25 10.17
N ARG A 24 31.23 19.40 11.47
CA ARG A 24 30.21 18.59 12.17
C ARG A 24 29.04 19.51 12.47
N GLY A 25 27.98 19.37 11.68
CA GLY A 25 26.65 19.87 12.05
C GLY A 25 26.30 19.43 13.47
N MET A 26 25.59 20.29 14.19
CA MET A 26 25.16 20.08 15.57
C MET A 26 24.45 18.72 15.71
N LYS A 27 25.22 17.71 16.12
CA LYS A 27 24.68 16.49 16.71
C LYS A 27 24.02 16.91 18.01
N ARG A 28 22.76 16.50 18.22
CA ARG A 28 22.13 16.53 19.55
C ARG A 28 23.18 16.01 20.55
N ALA A 29 23.51 16.81 21.55
CA ALA A 29 24.42 16.41 22.62
C ALA A 29 23.92 15.07 23.18
N ALA A 30 24.77 14.05 23.13
CA ALA A 30 24.49 12.81 23.82
C ALA A 30 24.39 13.14 25.32
N SER A 31 23.30 12.72 25.96
CA SER A 31 23.16 12.82 27.42
C SER A 31 24.40 12.19 28.09
N PRO A 32 24.83 12.73 29.26
CA PRO A 32 25.94 12.13 30.00
C PRO A 32 25.65 10.66 30.23
N ARG A 33 26.58 9.80 29.81
CA ARG A 33 26.47 8.36 29.95
C ARG A 33 26.75 8.04 31.43
N ALA A 34 25.72 8.09 32.27
CA ALA A 34 25.78 7.43 33.57
C ALA A 34 26.11 5.96 33.31
N GLU A 35 27.08 5.42 34.05
CA GLU A 35 27.43 4.00 33.99
C GLU A 35 26.15 3.17 34.19
N GLN A 36 25.68 2.54 33.11
CA GLN A 36 24.52 1.68 33.17
C GLN A 36 24.93 0.40 33.93
N PRO A 37 24.12 -0.10 34.87
CA PRO A 37 24.36 -1.40 35.49
C PRO A 37 24.46 -2.47 34.39
N PRO A 38 25.22 -3.56 34.62
CA PRO A 38 25.54 -4.54 33.59
C PRO A 38 24.25 -4.99 32.90
N HIS A 39 24.18 -4.77 31.58
CA HIS A 39 23.01 -5.12 30.78
C HIS A 39 22.61 -6.56 31.09
N SER A 40 21.40 -6.75 31.63
CA SER A 40 20.78 -8.06 31.70
C SER A 40 20.85 -8.71 30.31
N LYS A 41 21.28 -9.98 30.24
CA LYS A 41 21.37 -10.71 28.97
C LYS A 41 20.05 -10.55 28.23
N LYS A 42 20.11 -10.04 27.00
CA LYS A 42 18.91 -9.82 26.17
C LYS A 42 18.24 -11.19 25.95
N VAL A 43 17.03 -11.36 26.45
CA VAL A 43 16.23 -12.56 26.20
C VAL A 43 15.74 -12.52 24.77
N VAL A 44 16.00 -13.59 24.02
CA VAL A 44 15.55 -13.78 22.64
C VAL A 44 14.76 -15.09 22.53
N ASP A 45 13.80 -15.14 21.61
CA ASP A 45 13.05 -16.37 21.32
C ASP A 45 13.83 -17.32 20.40
N ALA A 46 13.24 -18.49 20.10
CA ALA A 46 13.83 -19.50 19.22
C ALA A 46 14.08 -19.03 17.78
N LYS A 47 13.41 -17.95 17.34
CA LYS A 47 13.57 -17.32 16.02
C LYS A 47 14.49 -16.09 16.07
N GLY A 48 15.11 -15.84 17.23
CA GLY A 48 16.08 -14.77 17.46
C GLY A 48 15.47 -13.39 17.72
N PHE A 49 14.15 -13.26 17.86
CA PHE A 49 13.53 -11.98 18.16
C PHE A 49 13.68 -11.62 19.64
N ARG A 50 13.89 -10.34 19.91
CA ARG A 50 14.02 -9.83 21.28
C ARG A 50 12.68 -9.91 22.01
N VAL A 51 12.68 -10.59 23.15
CA VAL A 51 11.53 -10.63 24.07
C VAL A 51 11.59 -9.41 24.99
N ARG A 52 10.47 -8.70 25.11
CA ARG A 52 10.34 -7.57 26.04
C ARG A 52 10.04 -8.08 27.45
N GLN A 53 10.60 -7.44 28.47
CA GLN A 53 10.37 -7.81 29.87
C GLN A 53 8.87 -7.85 30.20
N GLN A 54 8.09 -6.88 29.70
CA GLN A 54 6.64 -6.85 29.89
C GLN A 54 5.92 -8.11 29.38
N ASN A 55 6.42 -8.74 28.30
CA ASN A 55 5.82 -9.98 27.81
C ASN A 55 6.06 -11.13 28.79
N ILE A 56 7.25 -11.17 29.40
CA ILE A 56 7.58 -12.14 30.46
C ILE A 56 6.70 -11.89 31.69
N ASP A 57 6.52 -10.63 32.07
CA ASP A 57 5.71 -10.26 33.24
C ASP A 57 4.23 -10.65 33.07
N LYS A 58 3.69 -10.58 31.85
CA LYS A 58 2.31 -11.02 31.54
C LYS A 58 2.05 -12.50 31.80
N HIS A 59 3.07 -13.36 31.76
CA HIS A 59 2.92 -14.77 32.14
C HIS A 59 2.91 -14.98 33.66
N LYS A 60 3.42 -14.01 34.43
CA LYS A 60 3.56 -14.11 35.89
C LYS A 60 2.45 -13.42 36.66
N ILE A 61 1.95 -12.31 36.12
CA ILE A 61 0.93 -11.49 36.76
C ILE A 61 -0.45 -12.06 36.42
N THR A 62 -1.29 -12.27 37.42
CA THR A 62 -2.66 -12.78 37.28
C THR A 62 -3.64 -11.70 36.83
N SER A 63 -4.57 -12.05 35.95
CA SER A 63 -5.78 -11.27 35.64
C SER A 63 -6.85 -11.63 36.67
N GLU A 64 -7.23 -10.70 37.55
CA GLU A 64 -8.18 -10.97 38.66
C GLU A 64 -9.67 -11.06 38.21
N SER A 65 -9.95 -11.43 36.97
CA SER A 65 -11.29 -11.31 36.36
C SER A 65 -12.17 -12.55 36.41
N THR A 66 -11.68 -13.70 36.87
CA THR A 66 -12.44 -14.95 36.88
C THR A 66 -12.21 -15.76 38.16
N ALA A 67 -13.17 -16.61 38.52
CA ALA A 67 -13.05 -17.61 39.60
C ALA A 67 -11.83 -18.55 39.42
N THR A 68 -11.16 -18.50 38.27
CA THR A 68 -9.89 -19.17 37.93
C THR A 68 -8.75 -18.15 37.87
N GLN A 69 -7.62 -18.46 38.54
CA GLN A 69 -6.39 -17.66 38.56
C GLN A 69 -5.66 -17.75 37.21
N LYS A 70 -6.12 -17.02 36.20
CA LYS A 70 -5.44 -16.92 34.89
C LYS A 70 -4.36 -15.84 34.93
N SER A 71 -3.29 -16.03 34.17
CA SER A 71 -2.30 -14.98 33.86
C SER A 71 -2.86 -13.98 32.86
N ILE A 72 -2.30 -12.77 32.81
CA ILE A 72 -2.65 -11.77 31.78
C ILE A 72 -2.48 -12.35 30.37
N HIS A 73 -1.44 -13.16 30.14
CA HIS A 73 -1.21 -13.79 28.85
C HIS A 73 -2.33 -14.76 28.46
N GLU A 74 -2.81 -15.58 29.39
CA GLU A 74 -3.91 -16.53 29.14
C GLU A 74 -5.22 -15.80 28.84
N GLU A 75 -5.58 -14.78 29.62
CA GLU A 75 -6.77 -13.95 29.35
C GLU A 75 -6.69 -13.28 27.96
N GLU A 76 -5.52 -12.76 27.59
CA GLU A 76 -5.30 -12.18 26.25
C GLU A 76 -5.39 -13.24 25.14
N THR A 77 -4.91 -14.46 25.36
CA THR A 77 -4.89 -15.51 24.34
C THR A 77 -6.26 -16.11 24.10
N GLU A 78 -7.05 -16.27 25.16
CA GLU A 78 -8.41 -16.82 25.08
C GLU A 78 -9.47 -15.80 24.63
N GLY A 79 -9.24 -14.51 24.89
CA GLY A 79 -10.32 -13.51 24.93
C GLY A 79 -10.90 -13.08 23.58
N ALA A 80 -10.24 -13.33 22.45
CA ALA A 80 -10.57 -12.70 21.18
C ALA A 80 -10.75 -13.72 20.03
N ASN A 81 -11.99 -13.96 19.63
CA ASN A 81 -12.33 -14.82 18.50
C ASN A 81 -12.72 -13.97 17.29
N TYR A 82 -12.32 -14.40 16.08
CA TYR A 82 -12.76 -13.76 14.84
C TYR A 82 -14.17 -14.21 14.46
N VAL A 83 -14.98 -13.25 14.02
CA VAL A 83 -16.30 -13.50 13.42
C VAL A 83 -16.32 -12.82 12.05
N ILE A 84 -16.65 -13.57 11.00
CA ILE A 84 -16.74 -13.07 9.63
C ILE A 84 -18.21 -12.83 9.29
N GLU A 85 -18.57 -11.58 8.99
CA GLU A 85 -19.91 -11.16 8.61
C GLU A 85 -19.83 -10.43 7.27
N GLY A 86 -20.11 -11.15 6.18
CA GLY A 86 -19.98 -10.61 4.82
C GLY A 86 -18.57 -10.07 4.55
N ARG A 87 -18.47 -8.75 4.29
CA ARG A 87 -17.19 -8.07 3.99
C ARG A 87 -16.34 -7.71 5.21
N LEU A 88 -16.85 -7.96 6.43
CA LEU A 88 -16.24 -7.51 7.67
C LEU A 88 -15.70 -8.67 8.51
N ARG A 89 -14.47 -8.49 9.01
CA ARG A 89 -13.85 -9.29 10.05
C ARG A 89 -13.98 -8.55 11.37
N ARG A 90 -14.67 -9.16 12.32
CA ARG A 90 -14.87 -8.67 13.68
C ARG A 90 -14.06 -9.51 14.67
N VAL A 91 -13.79 -8.90 15.81
CA VAL A 91 -13.19 -9.58 16.96
C VAL A 91 -14.17 -9.44 18.12
N THR A 92 -14.51 -10.55 18.77
CA THR A 92 -15.35 -10.51 19.97
C THR A 92 -14.73 -9.59 21.01
N PRO A 93 -15.50 -8.70 21.66
CA PRO A 93 -14.95 -7.82 22.69
C PRO A 93 -14.21 -8.59 23.79
N TYR A 94 -13.09 -8.05 24.25
CA TYR A 94 -12.18 -8.74 25.16
C TYR A 94 -11.53 -7.77 26.15
N PHE A 95 -10.99 -8.30 27.24
CA PHE A 95 -10.16 -7.53 28.14
C PHE A 95 -8.70 -7.61 27.75
N TYR A 96 -8.02 -6.46 27.82
CA TYR A 96 -6.61 -6.33 27.51
C TYR A 96 -5.91 -5.58 28.62
N THR A 97 -4.78 -6.10 29.09
CA THR A 97 -4.00 -5.42 30.13
C THR A 97 -2.77 -4.74 29.52
N TYR A 98 -2.80 -3.41 29.54
CA TYR A 98 -1.64 -2.60 29.24
C TYR A 98 -0.66 -2.68 30.40
N LEU A 99 0.60 -2.94 30.07
CA LEU A 99 1.66 -3.07 31.07
C LEU A 99 2.85 -2.19 30.66
N THR A 100 3.22 -1.24 31.51
CA THR A 100 4.37 -0.36 31.26
C THR A 100 5.06 0.02 32.56
N TYR A 101 6.38 0.13 32.51
CA TYR A 101 7.15 0.74 33.60
C TYR A 101 7.02 2.26 33.55
N CYS A 102 7.11 2.89 34.72
CA CYS A 102 7.22 4.33 34.87
C CYS A 102 8.43 4.86 34.09
N LYS A 103 8.20 5.89 33.27
CA LYS A 103 9.24 6.54 32.48
C LYS A 103 9.76 7.76 33.25
N LEU A 104 11.00 8.16 32.98
CA LEU A 104 11.63 9.29 33.67
C LEU A 104 10.77 10.58 33.67
N ARG A 105 10.09 10.88 32.55
CA ARG A 105 9.20 12.05 32.43
C ARG A 105 7.86 11.94 33.18
N TRP A 106 7.54 10.76 33.71
CA TRP A 106 6.34 10.48 34.49
C TRP A 106 6.64 10.46 36.00
N GLN A 107 7.91 10.39 36.37
CA GLN A 107 8.34 10.34 37.75
C GLN A 107 7.84 11.57 38.52
N ASP A 108 7.39 11.33 39.74
CA ASP A 108 6.89 12.33 40.70
C ASP A 108 5.64 13.09 40.22
N ARG A 109 5.00 12.62 39.16
CA ARG A 109 3.70 13.10 38.69
C ARG A 109 2.57 12.22 39.21
N LYS A 110 1.37 12.79 39.33
CA LYS A 110 0.15 12.00 39.57
C LYS A 110 -0.10 11.08 38.38
N LEU A 111 -0.50 9.85 38.67
CA LEU A 111 -0.86 8.84 37.69
C LEU A 111 -1.92 9.36 36.71
N ILE A 112 -2.96 10.03 37.22
CA ILE A 112 -4.06 10.52 36.40
C ILE A 112 -3.62 11.60 35.40
N ASP A 113 -2.72 12.51 35.80
CA ASP A 113 -2.19 13.54 34.90
C ASP A 113 -1.36 12.91 33.78
N VAL A 114 -0.58 11.87 34.11
CA VAL A 114 0.17 11.10 33.11
C VAL A 114 -0.77 10.40 32.14
N PHE A 115 -1.88 9.83 32.64
CA PHE A 115 -2.89 9.20 31.78
C PHE A 115 -3.48 10.19 30.78
N ILE A 116 -3.93 11.35 31.26
CA ILE A 116 -4.56 12.40 30.45
C ILE A 116 -3.60 12.99 29.40
N ASP A 117 -2.35 13.28 29.78
CA ASP A 117 -1.42 13.99 28.91
C ASP A 117 -0.82 13.11 27.81
N GLU A 118 -0.53 11.85 28.15
CA GLU A 118 0.25 10.93 27.31
C GLU A 118 -0.63 9.97 26.50
N PHE A 119 -1.79 9.61 27.04
CA PHE A 119 -2.70 8.66 26.41
C PHE A 119 -3.98 9.40 26.04
N ARG A 120 -4.14 9.67 24.75
CA ARG A 120 -5.24 10.49 24.23
C ARG A 120 -6.31 9.66 23.54
N ASP A 121 -6.29 8.34 23.77
CA ASP A 121 -7.28 7.42 23.21
C ASP A 121 -8.61 7.45 23.98
N ARG A 122 -8.63 8.02 25.18
CA ARG A 122 -9.83 8.16 26.02
C ARG A 122 -9.97 9.57 26.57
N THR A 123 -11.18 9.89 27.02
CA THR A 123 -11.46 11.15 27.71
C THR A 123 -10.84 11.14 29.12
N PRO A 124 -10.54 12.32 29.68
CA PRO A 124 -10.10 12.42 31.07
C PRO A 124 -11.02 11.71 32.07
N ASP A 125 -12.33 11.83 31.89
CA ASP A 125 -13.32 11.22 32.78
C ASP A 125 -13.32 9.69 32.69
N ALA A 126 -13.13 9.13 31.49
CA ALA A 126 -12.97 7.68 31.34
C ALA A 126 -11.72 7.15 32.06
N TYR A 127 -10.63 7.92 32.12
CA TYR A 127 -9.46 7.53 32.90
C TYR A 127 -9.69 7.65 34.41
N ARG A 128 -10.39 8.70 34.87
CA ARG A 128 -10.76 8.84 36.29
C ARG A 128 -11.61 7.66 36.75
N MET A 129 -12.65 7.34 35.98
CA MET A 129 -13.53 6.21 36.24
C MET A 129 -12.74 4.89 36.28
N ALA A 130 -11.83 4.66 35.33
CA ALA A 130 -11.00 3.44 35.35
C ALA A 130 -10.10 3.33 36.59
N VAL A 131 -9.57 4.45 37.10
CA VAL A 131 -8.80 4.47 38.35
C VAL A 131 -9.70 4.19 39.56
N GLU A 132 -10.87 4.83 39.62
CA GLU A 132 -11.84 4.68 40.72
C GLU A 132 -12.45 3.26 40.78
N GLU A 133 -12.68 2.63 39.63
CA GLU A 133 -13.14 1.23 39.50
C GLU A 133 -12.03 0.19 39.77
N GLY A 134 -10.80 0.64 40.05
CA GLY A 134 -9.67 -0.23 40.37
C GLY A 134 -9.09 -0.99 39.18
N LEU A 135 -9.37 -0.56 37.95
CA LEU A 135 -8.82 -1.15 36.71
C LEU A 135 -7.35 -0.77 36.48
N VAL A 136 -6.84 0.21 37.23
CA VAL A 136 -5.43 0.65 37.17
C VAL A 136 -4.71 0.27 38.45
N LYS A 137 -3.55 -0.36 38.31
CA LYS A 137 -2.69 -0.81 39.41
C LYS A 137 -1.27 -0.31 39.24
N VAL A 138 -0.61 -0.04 40.36
CA VAL A 138 0.83 0.23 40.43
C VAL A 138 1.46 -0.83 41.33
N ASN A 139 2.41 -1.59 40.81
CA ASN A 139 3.06 -2.71 41.51
C ASN A 139 2.04 -3.70 42.10
N SER A 140 1.04 -4.06 41.30
CA SER A 140 -0.09 -4.95 41.65
C SER A 140 -1.05 -4.42 42.73
N GLN A 141 -0.87 -3.20 43.23
CA GLN A 141 -1.80 -2.54 44.16
C GLN A 141 -2.73 -1.60 43.40
N VAL A 142 -4.02 -1.54 43.79
CA VAL A 142 -5.01 -0.64 43.19
C VAL A 142 -4.56 0.82 43.38
N ALA A 143 -4.49 1.55 42.27
CA ALA A 143 -4.15 2.97 42.30
C ALA A 143 -5.38 3.84 42.60
N ASN A 144 -5.14 5.06 43.05
CA ASN A 144 -6.16 6.11 43.22
C ASN A 144 -5.72 7.41 42.50
N LEU A 145 -6.59 8.40 42.44
CA LEU A 145 -6.33 9.68 41.74
C LEU A 145 -5.13 10.46 42.32
N GLU A 146 -4.77 10.20 43.58
CA GLU A 146 -3.65 10.83 44.27
C GLU A 146 -2.34 10.02 44.16
N THR A 147 -2.34 8.89 43.45
CA THR A 147 -1.17 8.03 43.32
C THR A 147 -0.07 8.75 42.54
N ILE A 148 1.11 8.88 43.17
CA ILE A 148 2.31 9.49 42.57
C ILE A 148 3.23 8.40 42.04
N LEU A 149 3.58 8.48 40.76
CA LEU A 149 4.46 7.51 40.11
C LEU A 149 5.92 7.68 40.51
N ARG A 150 6.60 6.58 40.82
CA ARG A 150 8.02 6.53 41.17
C ARG A 150 8.83 5.74 40.14
N ASN A 151 10.13 5.95 40.14
CA ASN A 151 11.03 5.21 39.25
C ASN A 151 10.94 3.69 39.54
N GLY A 152 10.81 2.89 38.49
CA GLY A 152 10.69 1.43 38.60
C GLY A 152 9.26 0.91 38.79
N ASP A 153 8.29 1.79 39.05
CA ASP A 153 6.89 1.37 39.19
C ASP A 153 6.37 0.67 37.93
N LEU A 154 5.72 -0.47 38.12
CA LEU A 154 5.02 -1.18 37.06
C LEU A 154 3.55 -0.82 37.07
N ILE A 155 3.11 -0.11 36.04
CA ILE A 155 1.73 0.30 35.84
C ILE A 155 1.02 -0.77 35.01
N SER A 156 -0.10 -1.25 35.53
CA SER A 156 -1.05 -2.13 34.85
C SER A 156 -2.36 -1.39 34.66
N HIS A 157 -2.92 -1.40 33.46
CA HIS A 157 -4.25 -0.87 33.17
C HIS A 157 -5.03 -1.92 32.40
N ARG A 158 -5.99 -2.56 33.06
CA ARG A 158 -6.88 -3.54 32.46
C ARG A 158 -8.04 -2.82 31.79
N SER A 159 -8.23 -3.08 30.50
CA SER A 159 -9.10 -2.28 29.67
C SER A 159 -9.98 -3.16 28.79
N TYR A 160 -11.29 -2.90 28.80
CA TYR A 160 -12.20 -3.54 27.87
C TYR A 160 -12.04 -2.94 26.46
N ARG A 161 -11.88 -3.81 25.47
CA ARG A 161 -11.58 -3.48 24.07
C ARG A 161 -12.71 -3.94 23.16
N ARG A 162 -13.12 -3.03 22.27
CA ARG A 162 -13.83 -3.35 21.03
C ARG A 162 -13.01 -2.79 19.88
N GLU A 163 -12.58 -3.67 18.99
CA GLU A 163 -11.84 -3.22 17.80
C GLU A 163 -12.82 -2.86 16.69
N PRO A 164 -12.56 -1.79 15.92
CA PRO A 164 -13.30 -1.55 14.70
C PRO A 164 -13.17 -2.77 13.76
N PRO A 165 -14.24 -3.13 13.04
CA PRO A 165 -14.16 -4.15 12.00
C PRO A 165 -13.16 -3.79 10.91
N VAL A 166 -12.57 -4.80 10.28
CA VAL A 166 -11.67 -4.65 9.12
C VAL A 166 -12.15 -5.49 7.95
N SER A 167 -11.50 -5.40 6.80
CA SER A 167 -11.84 -6.24 5.64
C SER A 167 -11.75 -7.74 6.00
N SER A 168 -12.73 -8.53 5.56
CA SER A 168 -12.71 -9.99 5.67
C SER A 168 -11.91 -10.69 4.57
N ARG A 169 -11.44 -9.96 3.55
CA ARG A 169 -10.66 -10.52 2.43
C ARG A 169 -9.45 -11.31 2.95
N ASP A 170 -9.17 -12.42 2.27
CA ASP A 170 -8.04 -13.28 2.61
C ASP A 170 -6.71 -12.57 2.34
N ILE A 171 -5.70 -12.92 3.14
CA ILE A 171 -4.34 -12.39 2.99
C ILE A 171 -3.54 -13.40 2.17
N LYS A 172 -3.47 -13.18 0.85
CA LYS A 172 -2.79 -14.10 -0.06
C LYS A 172 -1.29 -14.14 0.23
N ILE A 173 -0.70 -15.33 0.21
CA ILE A 173 0.75 -15.53 0.29
C ILE A 173 1.31 -15.56 -1.13
N VAL A 174 2.22 -14.64 -1.43
CA VAL A 174 2.91 -14.55 -2.74
C VAL A 174 4.16 -15.42 -2.75
N PHE A 175 4.89 -15.44 -1.64
CA PHE A 175 6.11 -16.23 -1.48
C PHE A 175 6.34 -16.55 -0.01
N GLU A 176 6.90 -17.71 0.29
CA GLU A 176 7.30 -18.09 1.64
C GLU A 176 8.53 -19.00 1.62
N ASP A 177 9.51 -18.68 2.45
CA ASP A 177 10.62 -19.55 2.83
C ASP A 177 10.78 -19.63 4.36
N ASP A 178 11.90 -20.13 4.86
CA ASP A 178 12.17 -20.27 6.30
C ASP A 178 12.30 -18.93 7.04
N ASP A 179 12.78 -17.89 6.36
CA ASP A 179 13.18 -16.60 6.92
C ASP A 179 12.21 -15.45 6.57
N LEU A 180 11.54 -15.53 5.43
CA LEU A 180 10.72 -14.48 4.82
C LEU A 180 9.35 -15.01 4.36
N LEU A 181 8.35 -14.14 4.52
CA LEU A 181 7.00 -14.29 4.01
C LEU A 181 6.64 -13.01 3.24
N VAL A 182 6.22 -13.15 1.99
CA VAL A 182 5.72 -12.07 1.14
C VAL A 182 4.23 -12.27 0.94
N ILE A 183 3.45 -11.23 1.22
CA ILE A 183 1.99 -11.27 1.14
C ILE A 183 1.46 -10.22 0.18
N ASP A 184 0.28 -10.50 -0.37
CA ASP A 184 -0.61 -9.46 -0.91
C ASP A 184 -1.56 -9.04 0.21
N LYS A 185 -1.30 -7.89 0.82
CA LYS A 185 -2.13 -7.37 1.91
C LYS A 185 -3.43 -6.81 1.33
N PRO A 186 -4.62 -7.27 1.74
CA PRO A 186 -5.86 -6.58 1.36
C PRO A 186 -5.93 -5.19 2.02
N GLY A 187 -6.59 -4.26 1.36
CA GLY A 187 -6.95 -2.96 1.96
C GLY A 187 -7.85 -3.14 3.19
N GLY A 188 -7.78 -2.17 4.11
CA GLY A 188 -8.65 -2.10 5.29
C GLY A 188 -8.06 -2.75 6.54
N ILE A 189 -6.99 -3.53 6.43
CA ILE A 189 -6.33 -4.22 7.55
C ILE A 189 -5.03 -3.50 7.95
N PRO A 190 -4.88 -3.02 9.20
CA PRO A 190 -3.61 -2.52 9.72
C PRO A 190 -2.54 -3.61 9.80
N VAL A 191 -1.28 -3.23 9.66
CA VAL A 191 -0.16 -4.19 9.61
C VAL A 191 0.12 -4.86 10.96
N HIS A 192 0.16 -4.09 12.04
CA HIS A 192 0.51 -4.54 13.39
C HIS A 192 -0.33 -3.76 14.42
N PRO A 193 -0.45 -4.25 15.68
CA PRO A 193 -1.24 -3.58 16.72
C PRO A 193 -0.91 -2.09 16.84
N THR A 194 -1.94 -1.26 16.66
CA THR A 194 -1.83 0.20 16.67
C THR A 194 -3.18 0.84 16.98
N GLY A 195 -3.20 1.89 17.81
CA GLY A 195 -4.42 2.60 18.20
C GLY A 195 -5.54 1.68 18.70
N ARG A 196 -6.67 1.71 17.99
CA ARG A 196 -7.88 0.90 18.28
C ARG A 196 -7.79 -0.56 17.79
N TYR A 197 -6.71 -0.95 17.09
CA TYR A 197 -6.55 -2.27 16.49
C TYR A 197 -5.45 -3.09 17.17
N ARG A 198 -5.71 -4.37 17.42
CA ARG A 198 -4.77 -5.36 17.94
C ARG A 198 -4.93 -6.69 17.22
N TYR A 199 -6.03 -7.42 17.42
CA TYR A 199 -6.30 -8.69 16.74
C TYR A 199 -6.70 -8.48 15.29
N ASN A 200 -7.40 -7.40 14.95
CA ASN A 200 -7.67 -7.00 13.58
C ASN A 200 -6.44 -6.36 12.92
N THR A 201 -5.30 -7.07 12.92
CA THR A 201 -4.07 -6.66 12.26
C THR A 201 -3.39 -7.84 11.60
N VAL A 202 -2.66 -7.61 10.50
CA VAL A 202 -2.00 -8.68 9.72
C VAL A 202 -1.19 -9.61 10.62
N THR A 203 -0.34 -9.07 11.50
CA THR A 203 0.50 -9.89 12.38
C THR A 203 -0.31 -10.80 13.31
N LYS A 204 -1.46 -10.32 13.83
CA LYS A 204 -2.28 -11.11 14.76
C LYS A 204 -3.20 -12.08 14.05
N ILE A 205 -3.68 -11.71 12.86
CA ILE A 205 -4.42 -12.61 11.98
C ILE A 205 -3.54 -13.82 11.61
N PHE A 206 -2.30 -13.61 11.19
CA PHE A 206 -1.37 -14.70 10.89
C PHE A 206 -1.06 -15.57 12.10
N GLU A 207 -0.84 -14.95 13.26
CA GLU A 207 -0.57 -15.67 14.51
C GLU A 207 -1.75 -16.58 14.89
N HIS A 208 -2.98 -16.07 14.82
CA HIS A 208 -4.17 -16.78 15.29
C HIS A 208 -4.75 -17.75 14.24
N GLU A 209 -4.83 -17.37 12.97
CA GLU A 209 -5.43 -18.20 11.92
C GLU A 209 -4.44 -19.18 11.27
N LYS A 210 -3.13 -18.85 11.28
CA LYS A 210 -2.10 -19.65 10.61
C LYS A 210 -1.02 -20.17 11.58
N GLY A 211 -1.05 -19.81 12.86
CA GLY A 211 -0.01 -20.19 13.82
C GLY A 211 1.36 -19.58 13.52
N LYS A 212 1.42 -18.50 12.74
CA LYS A 212 2.68 -17.89 12.25
C LYS A 212 2.96 -16.56 12.97
N ILE A 213 3.98 -16.55 13.81
CA ILE A 213 4.52 -15.30 14.36
C ILE A 213 5.40 -14.64 13.30
N VAL A 214 5.03 -13.44 12.90
CA VAL A 214 5.64 -12.72 11.79
C VAL A 214 5.91 -11.26 12.15
N HIS A 215 6.98 -10.70 11.59
CA HIS A 215 7.44 -9.35 11.91
C HIS A 215 7.53 -8.47 10.66
N PRO A 216 6.85 -7.30 10.60
CA PRO A 216 6.89 -6.45 9.41
C PRO A 216 8.28 -5.94 9.05
N CYS A 217 8.71 -6.18 7.81
CA CYS A 217 9.94 -5.62 7.24
C CYS A 217 9.68 -4.25 6.58
N ASN A 218 8.48 -4.06 6.05
CA ASN A 218 7.93 -2.79 5.62
C ASN A 218 6.50 -2.63 6.15
N ARG A 219 5.90 -1.47 5.91
CA ARG A 219 4.50 -1.20 6.27
C ARG A 219 3.81 -0.52 5.11
N LEU A 220 2.59 -0.96 4.84
CA LEU A 220 1.61 -0.23 4.02
C LEU A 220 0.61 0.46 4.96
N ASP A 221 -0.01 1.54 4.48
CA ASP A 221 -1.12 2.16 5.20
C ASP A 221 -2.29 1.18 5.32
N ARG A 222 -3.19 1.42 6.28
CA ARG A 222 -4.33 0.53 6.55
C ARG A 222 -5.14 0.25 5.29
N LEU A 223 -5.47 1.30 4.52
CA LEU A 223 -6.31 1.22 3.32
C LEU A 223 -5.54 0.73 2.08
N THR A 224 -4.22 0.92 2.04
CA THR A 224 -3.39 0.50 0.90
C THR A 224 -3.30 -1.02 0.86
N SER A 225 -3.41 -1.57 -0.35
CA SER A 225 -3.28 -3.01 -0.62
C SER A 225 -1.93 -3.34 -1.28
N GLY A 226 -1.61 -4.63 -1.43
CA GLY A 226 -0.46 -5.10 -2.20
C GLY A 226 0.70 -5.64 -1.37
N LEU A 227 1.84 -5.77 -2.03
CA LEU A 227 3.05 -6.41 -1.53
C LEU A 227 3.53 -5.88 -0.18
N MET A 228 3.65 -6.79 0.76
CA MET A 228 4.28 -6.55 2.06
C MET A 228 5.17 -7.71 2.46
N PHE A 229 6.29 -7.38 3.11
CA PHE A 229 7.32 -8.29 3.52
C PHE A 229 7.27 -8.50 5.04
N LEU A 230 7.28 -9.75 5.45
CA LEU A 230 7.16 -10.21 6.83
C LEU A 230 8.33 -11.16 7.13
N GLY A 231 9.12 -10.90 8.15
CA GLY A 231 10.18 -11.81 8.60
C GLY A 231 9.62 -12.88 9.53
N LYS A 232 9.97 -14.14 9.27
CA LYS A 232 9.72 -15.31 10.12
C LYS A 232 10.86 -15.57 11.11
N SER A 233 12.03 -15.00 10.84
CA SER A 233 13.19 -14.99 11.73
C SER A 233 13.76 -13.57 11.87
N SER A 234 14.48 -13.31 12.97
CA SER A 234 15.13 -12.01 13.15
C SER A 234 16.17 -11.74 12.06
N LYS A 235 16.85 -12.78 11.57
CA LYS A 235 17.81 -12.70 10.47
C LYS A 235 17.12 -12.25 9.18
N GLY A 236 16.03 -12.93 8.78
CA GLY A 236 15.26 -12.60 7.58
C GLY A 236 14.69 -11.19 7.63
N ALA A 237 14.09 -10.82 8.77
CA ALA A 237 13.56 -9.48 8.98
C ALA A 237 14.62 -8.39 8.80
N ASN A 238 15.79 -8.56 9.45
CA ASN A 238 16.86 -7.56 9.41
C ASN A 238 17.49 -7.42 8.02
N ASN A 239 17.64 -8.52 7.28
CA ASN A 239 18.14 -8.50 5.92
C ASN A 239 17.21 -7.69 5.01
N MET A 240 15.93 -8.05 4.95
CA MET A 240 14.95 -7.38 4.10
C MET A 240 14.75 -5.90 4.50
N MET A 241 14.68 -5.58 5.80
CA MET A 241 14.61 -4.20 6.28
C MET A 241 15.81 -3.37 5.82
N SER A 242 17.02 -3.94 5.81
CA SER A 242 18.23 -3.22 5.41
C SER A 242 18.19 -2.89 3.92
N GLN A 243 17.85 -3.87 3.07
CA GLN A 243 17.73 -3.65 1.62
C GLN A 243 16.71 -2.54 1.28
N ILE A 244 15.53 -2.57 1.92
CA ILE A 244 14.49 -1.55 1.70
C ILE A 244 14.93 -0.17 2.22
N ARG A 245 15.60 -0.11 3.38
CA ARG A 245 16.06 1.14 3.99
C ARG A 245 17.16 1.80 3.17
N ASP A 246 18.09 0.99 2.66
CA ASP A 246 19.27 1.44 1.94
C ASP A 246 18.93 1.83 0.48
N ARG A 247 17.63 1.82 0.13
CA ARG A 247 17.03 2.19 -1.17
C ARG A 247 17.51 1.34 -2.35
N ASN A 248 17.91 0.09 -2.08
CA ASN A 248 18.31 -0.88 -3.12
C ASN A 248 17.10 -1.66 -3.68
N VAL A 249 15.91 -1.06 -3.60
CA VAL A 249 14.65 -1.71 -3.97
C VAL A 249 13.81 -0.73 -4.76
N THR A 250 13.59 -1.07 -6.02
CA THR A 250 12.63 -0.40 -6.90
C THR A 250 11.22 -0.84 -6.52
N LYS A 251 10.31 0.14 -6.40
CA LYS A 251 8.90 -0.09 -6.04
C LYS A 251 7.99 0.44 -7.12
N GLU A 252 6.97 -0.33 -7.42
CA GLU A 252 5.93 0.01 -8.39
C GLU A 252 4.56 -0.14 -7.72
N TYR A 253 3.74 0.88 -7.90
CA TYR A 253 2.38 0.93 -7.38
C TYR A 253 1.39 1.21 -8.50
N ILE A 254 0.18 0.71 -8.36
CA ILE A 254 -0.94 1.04 -9.24
C ILE A 254 -1.91 1.92 -8.47
N ALA A 255 -2.42 2.97 -9.09
CA ALA A 255 -3.44 3.86 -8.54
C ALA A 255 -4.57 4.10 -9.54
N ARG A 256 -5.81 4.28 -9.07
CA ARG A 256 -6.93 4.77 -9.90
C ARG A 256 -7.28 6.19 -9.48
N VAL A 257 -7.09 7.13 -10.39
CA VAL A 257 -7.14 8.57 -10.12
C VAL A 257 -8.32 9.24 -10.82
N LYS A 258 -8.81 10.34 -10.23
CA LYS A 258 -9.83 11.19 -10.85
C LYS A 258 -9.27 11.82 -12.13
N GLY A 259 -10.07 11.81 -13.20
CA GLY A 259 -9.81 12.52 -14.45
C GLY A 259 -8.98 11.74 -15.47
N GLU A 260 -8.81 12.35 -16.64
CA GLU A 260 -7.94 11.88 -17.70
C GLU A 260 -6.48 12.29 -17.42
N PHE A 261 -5.69 11.37 -16.84
CA PHE A 261 -4.28 11.62 -16.52
C PHE A 261 -3.48 11.82 -17.82
N PRO A 262 -2.44 12.66 -17.87
CA PRO A 262 -1.68 12.86 -19.10
C PRO A 262 -1.00 11.58 -19.61
N LEU A 263 -0.87 11.46 -20.94
CA LEU A 263 -0.21 10.32 -21.57
C LEU A 263 1.29 10.28 -21.35
N ASP A 264 1.91 11.46 -21.25
CA ASP A 264 3.34 11.57 -21.05
C ASP A 264 3.72 11.19 -19.62
N ARG A 265 4.94 10.68 -19.48
CA ARG A 265 5.54 10.38 -18.19
C ARG A 265 5.74 11.67 -17.40
N ILE A 266 5.19 11.73 -16.19
CA ILE A 266 5.28 12.90 -15.30
C ILE A 266 6.15 12.57 -14.10
N ILE A 267 7.10 13.45 -13.78
CA ILE A 267 7.91 13.36 -12.56
C ILE A 267 7.54 14.50 -11.63
N VAL A 268 7.12 14.17 -10.42
CA VAL A 268 6.87 15.12 -9.33
C VAL A 268 8.04 15.06 -8.36
N ASP A 269 8.81 16.15 -8.31
CA ASP A 269 9.89 16.37 -7.36
C ASP A 269 9.51 17.50 -6.40
N LYS A 270 8.68 17.15 -5.41
CA LYS A 270 8.08 18.11 -4.47
C LYS A 270 8.22 17.58 -3.05
N PRO A 271 8.94 18.28 -2.16
CA PRO A 271 9.17 17.84 -0.79
C PRO A 271 7.87 17.81 0.02
N LEU A 272 7.81 16.90 1.00
CA LEU A 272 6.61 16.65 1.81
C LEU A 272 6.87 16.85 3.31
N SER A 273 5.93 17.48 3.99
CA SER A 273 5.92 17.59 5.46
C SER A 273 4.61 17.11 6.05
N THR A 274 4.66 16.65 7.31
CA THR A 274 3.47 16.28 8.08
C THR A 274 2.98 17.51 8.83
N LYS A 275 1.80 18.04 8.48
CA LYS A 275 1.21 19.21 9.14
C LYS A 275 0.48 18.85 10.43
N SER A 276 -0.24 17.73 10.42
CA SER A 276 -0.90 17.21 11.61
C SER A 276 -0.68 15.70 11.72
N PRO A 277 0.19 15.24 12.65
CA PRO A 277 0.36 13.82 12.91
C PRO A 277 -0.93 13.16 13.42
N LYS A 278 -1.80 13.90 14.12
CA LYS A 278 -3.09 13.40 14.64
C LYS A 278 -4.05 13.08 13.49
N LEU A 279 -4.14 13.96 12.50
CA LEU A 279 -5.01 13.80 11.34
C LEU A 279 -4.33 13.01 10.21
N THR A 280 -3.07 12.61 10.39
CA THR A 280 -2.23 11.98 9.37
C THR A 280 -2.15 12.82 8.08
N LEU A 281 -2.23 14.14 8.19
CA LEU A 281 -2.20 15.07 7.06
C LEU A 281 -0.76 15.39 6.67
N ASN A 282 -0.40 15.00 5.44
CA ASN A 282 0.84 15.37 4.77
C ASN A 282 0.53 16.26 3.57
N VAL A 283 1.40 17.22 3.27
CA VAL A 283 1.24 18.19 2.18
C VAL A 283 2.59 18.45 1.49
N VAL A 284 2.54 19.03 0.29
CA VAL A 284 3.73 19.63 -0.34
C VAL A 284 4.18 20.84 0.47
N ASP A 285 5.45 20.88 0.85
CA ASP A 285 6.02 21.92 1.70
C ASP A 285 7.43 22.25 1.21
N MET A 286 7.56 23.32 0.44
CA MET A 286 8.82 23.73 -0.18
C MET A 286 9.87 24.22 0.83
N GLU A 287 9.45 24.64 2.02
CA GLU A 287 10.34 25.25 3.00
C GLU A 287 10.89 24.21 3.99
N ASN A 288 10.01 23.35 4.52
CA ASN A 288 10.31 22.45 5.63
C ASN A 288 10.11 20.96 5.27
N GLY A 289 9.67 20.68 4.03
CA GLY A 289 9.42 19.34 3.57
C GLY A 289 10.71 18.53 3.39
N LYS A 290 10.57 17.22 3.56
CA LYS A 290 11.61 16.25 3.23
C LYS A 290 11.52 15.93 1.75
N GLU A 291 12.66 15.86 1.09
CA GLU A 291 12.77 15.44 -0.32
C GLU A 291 11.89 14.22 -0.61
N ALA A 292 11.06 14.36 -1.64
CA ALA A 292 10.17 13.33 -2.12
C ALA A 292 10.02 13.43 -3.64
N LYS A 293 10.24 12.30 -4.31
CA LYS A 293 10.19 12.22 -5.78
C LYS A 293 9.42 10.99 -6.23
N THR A 294 8.45 11.19 -7.11
CA THR A 294 7.61 10.13 -7.66
C THR A 294 7.44 10.33 -9.14
N GLU A 295 7.42 9.23 -9.88
CA GLU A 295 7.12 9.21 -11.28
C GLU A 295 5.80 8.52 -11.56
N PHE A 296 5.09 9.02 -12.56
CA PHE A 296 3.74 8.60 -12.92
C PHE A 296 3.66 8.35 -14.42
N GLN A 297 2.94 7.28 -14.79
CA GLN A 297 2.63 6.95 -16.18
C GLN A 297 1.20 6.43 -16.27
N ARG A 298 0.41 6.99 -17.20
CA ARG A 298 -0.94 6.49 -17.47
C ARG A 298 -0.87 5.10 -18.10
N VAL A 299 -1.69 4.20 -17.59
CA VAL A 299 -1.90 2.84 -18.08
C VAL A 299 -3.15 2.76 -18.93
N SER A 300 -4.27 3.30 -18.44
CA SER A 300 -5.55 3.31 -19.14
C SER A 300 -6.42 4.47 -18.69
N TYR A 301 -7.44 4.79 -19.49
CA TYR A 301 -8.44 5.81 -19.17
C TYR A 301 -9.86 5.29 -19.43
N ASP A 302 -10.72 5.40 -18.42
CA ASP A 302 -12.14 5.12 -18.52
C ASP A 302 -12.95 6.43 -18.53
N PRO A 303 -13.54 6.83 -19.68
CA PRO A 303 -14.36 8.03 -19.77
C PRO A 303 -15.70 7.91 -19.05
N ILE A 304 -16.20 6.69 -18.78
CA ILE A 304 -17.51 6.51 -18.12
C ILE A 304 -17.42 6.96 -16.67
N THR A 305 -16.42 6.47 -15.94
CA THR A 305 -16.15 6.91 -14.57
C THR A 305 -15.29 8.18 -14.50
N ASN A 306 -14.78 8.65 -15.65
CA ASN A 306 -13.78 9.71 -15.74
C ASN A 306 -12.60 9.47 -14.80
N THR A 307 -11.99 8.29 -14.89
CA THR A 307 -10.83 7.90 -14.08
C THR A 307 -9.73 7.28 -14.93
N SER A 308 -8.48 7.43 -14.48
CA SER A 308 -7.33 6.79 -15.12
C SER A 308 -6.67 5.79 -14.19
N VAL A 309 -6.14 4.70 -14.73
CA VAL A 309 -5.20 3.83 -14.02
C VAL A 309 -3.78 4.36 -14.27
N VAL A 310 -3.01 4.52 -13.20
CA VAL A 310 -1.67 5.13 -13.23
C VAL A 310 -0.69 4.23 -12.52
N LYS A 311 0.42 3.95 -13.19
CA LYS A 311 1.60 3.33 -12.60
C LYS A 311 2.44 4.40 -11.90
N CYS A 312 2.84 4.12 -10.67
CA CYS A 312 3.53 5.05 -9.79
C CYS A 312 4.86 4.45 -9.32
N HIS A 313 5.96 5.17 -9.53
CA HIS A 313 7.31 4.78 -9.11
C HIS A 313 7.87 5.79 -8.10
N PRO A 314 7.67 5.57 -6.79
CA PRO A 314 8.26 6.42 -5.77
C PRO A 314 9.78 6.15 -5.63
N LEU A 315 10.59 7.15 -5.93
CA LEU A 315 12.06 7.11 -5.78
C LEU A 315 12.53 7.38 -4.33
N THR A 316 11.58 7.80 -3.48
CA THR A 316 11.76 8.05 -2.06
C THR A 316 10.63 7.37 -1.26
N GLY A 317 10.79 7.26 0.06
CA GLY A 317 9.74 6.73 0.94
C GLY A 317 9.30 7.75 1.97
N ARG A 318 8.21 8.49 1.69
CA ARG A 318 7.50 9.34 2.66
C ARG A 318 6.07 8.86 2.85
N THR A 319 5.51 9.13 4.04
CA THR A 319 4.10 8.85 4.34
C THR A 319 3.20 9.57 3.34
N HIS A 320 2.23 8.85 2.77
CA HIS A 320 1.27 9.37 1.78
C HIS A 320 1.90 9.98 0.52
N GLN A 321 3.16 9.68 0.18
CA GLN A 321 3.88 10.36 -0.90
C GLN A 321 3.13 10.35 -2.24
N ILE A 322 2.74 9.15 -2.69
CA ILE A 322 2.01 8.97 -3.95
C ILE A 322 0.68 9.74 -3.91
N ARG A 323 -0.05 9.64 -2.81
CA ARG A 323 -1.37 10.27 -2.61
C ARG A 323 -1.29 11.80 -2.72
N VAL A 324 -0.33 12.40 -2.02
CA VAL A 324 -0.12 13.86 -2.01
C VAL A 324 0.41 14.37 -3.36
N HIS A 325 1.32 13.65 -4.00
CA HIS A 325 1.84 14.04 -5.32
C HIS A 325 0.75 13.97 -6.40
N LEU A 326 -0.07 12.93 -6.39
CA LEU A 326 -1.23 12.81 -7.30
C LEU A 326 -2.26 13.91 -7.05
N GLN A 327 -2.56 14.22 -5.79
CA GLN A 327 -3.41 15.35 -5.43
C GLN A 327 -2.83 16.68 -5.93
N PHE A 328 -1.54 16.93 -5.70
CA PHE A 328 -0.86 18.15 -6.15
C PHE A 328 -0.94 18.33 -7.67
N LEU A 329 -0.92 17.24 -8.44
CA LEU A 329 -1.11 17.27 -9.90
C LEU A 329 -2.56 17.53 -10.35
N GLY A 330 -3.54 17.56 -9.44
CA GLY A 330 -4.97 17.68 -9.76
C GLY A 330 -5.68 16.34 -10.03
N TYR A 331 -4.97 15.22 -9.89
CA TYR A 331 -5.45 13.87 -10.14
C TYR A 331 -5.39 13.02 -8.87
N PRO A 332 -6.08 13.39 -7.76
CA PRO A 332 -6.05 12.59 -6.54
C PRO A 332 -6.60 11.19 -6.80
N ILE A 333 -6.18 10.22 -5.98
CA ILE A 333 -6.74 8.87 -6.00
C ILE A 333 -8.25 8.98 -5.75
N ALA A 334 -9.06 8.44 -6.67
CA ALA A 334 -10.46 8.84 -6.79
C ALA A 334 -11.27 8.55 -5.52
N ASN A 335 -10.99 7.44 -4.84
CA ASN A 335 -11.64 7.05 -3.58
C ASN A 335 -10.86 7.42 -2.31
N ASP A 336 -9.90 8.34 -2.38
CA ASP A 336 -9.08 8.72 -1.22
C ASP A 336 -9.87 9.54 -0.17
N PRO A 337 -10.10 9.00 1.04
CA PRO A 337 -10.92 9.67 2.05
C PRO A 337 -10.25 10.91 2.66
N ILE A 338 -8.93 11.06 2.49
CA ILE A 338 -8.18 12.21 3.00
C ILE A 338 -8.04 13.25 1.90
N TYR A 339 -7.62 12.85 0.70
CA TYR A 339 -7.13 13.77 -0.34
C TYR A 339 -8.07 14.00 -1.52
N SER A 340 -9.17 13.23 -1.65
CA SER A 340 -10.17 13.43 -2.71
C SER A 340 -11.55 13.86 -2.21
N SER A 341 -11.69 14.20 -0.92
CA SER A 341 -12.95 14.70 -0.37
C SER A 341 -13.16 16.18 -0.71
N GLU A 342 -14.21 16.49 -1.49
CA GLU A 342 -14.62 17.88 -1.77
C GLU A 342 -15.08 18.62 -0.51
N PHE A 343 -15.62 17.92 0.49
CA PHE A 343 -15.94 18.53 1.77
C PHE A 343 -14.67 19.08 2.44
N VAL A 344 -13.60 18.29 2.46
CA VAL A 344 -12.34 18.68 3.09
C VAL A 344 -11.59 19.74 2.28
N TRP A 345 -11.40 19.50 0.98
CA TRP A 345 -10.49 20.30 0.13
C TRP A 345 -11.18 21.29 -0.81
N GLY A 346 -12.52 21.30 -0.84
CA GLY A 346 -13.28 22.04 -1.86
C GLY A 346 -13.17 21.42 -3.25
N LYS A 347 -13.73 22.11 -4.26
CA LYS A 347 -13.81 21.60 -5.64
C LYS A 347 -12.46 21.42 -6.33
N ASN A 348 -11.45 22.20 -5.93
CA ASN A 348 -10.10 22.11 -6.48
C ASN A 348 -9.29 20.93 -5.94
N LEU A 349 -9.79 20.26 -4.88
CA LEU A 349 -9.16 19.08 -4.28
C LEU A 349 -7.68 19.25 -3.89
N GLY A 350 -7.20 20.47 -3.64
CA GLY A 350 -5.81 20.74 -3.27
C GLY A 350 -4.80 20.68 -4.41
N GLU A 351 -5.25 20.78 -5.67
CA GLU A 351 -4.36 20.92 -6.84
C GLU A 351 -3.35 22.07 -6.62
N ASN A 352 -2.11 21.87 -7.07
CA ASN A 352 -0.97 22.77 -6.86
C ASN A 352 -0.65 23.10 -5.39
N GLY A 353 -1.23 22.35 -4.44
CA GLY A 353 -1.11 22.63 -3.01
C GLY A 353 -1.98 23.81 -2.55
N GLU A 354 -2.95 24.23 -3.35
CA GLU A 354 -3.84 25.36 -3.04
C GLU A 354 -4.97 24.93 -2.11
N ALA A 355 -4.83 25.23 -0.82
CA ALA A 355 -5.89 25.09 0.18
C ALA A 355 -5.62 25.95 1.42
N ASP A 356 -6.69 26.34 2.11
CA ASP A 356 -6.59 26.82 3.49
C ASP A 356 -6.40 25.60 4.42
N LEU A 357 -5.16 25.41 4.87
CA LEU A 357 -4.80 24.24 5.66
C LEU A 357 -5.48 24.21 7.04
N ASP A 358 -5.80 25.36 7.62
CA ASP A 358 -6.49 25.41 8.92
C ASP A 358 -7.93 24.91 8.76
N GLN A 359 -8.63 25.34 7.71
CA GLN A 359 -9.96 24.81 7.38
C GLN A 359 -9.92 23.33 7.01
N VAL A 360 -8.91 22.89 6.25
CA VAL A 360 -8.73 21.46 5.92
C VAL A 360 -8.57 20.63 7.20
N MET A 361 -7.75 21.09 8.15
CA MET A 361 -7.54 20.39 9.42
C MET A 361 -8.81 20.36 10.28
N GLU A 362 -9.55 21.47 10.35
CA GLU A 362 -10.83 21.53 11.06
C GLU A 362 -11.83 20.51 10.49
N ARG A 363 -11.99 20.48 9.17
CA ARG A 363 -12.92 19.56 8.49
C ARG A 363 -12.49 18.09 8.63
N LEU A 364 -11.19 17.80 8.55
CA LEU A 364 -10.67 16.45 8.79
C LEU A 364 -10.89 15.99 10.24
N ASP A 365 -10.83 16.88 11.22
CA ASP A 365 -11.06 16.53 12.63
C ASP A 365 -12.53 16.16 12.93
N LEU A 366 -13.47 16.49 12.05
CA LEU A 366 -14.88 16.06 12.11
C LEU A 366 -15.08 14.63 11.59
N ILE A 367 -14.20 14.14 10.71
CA ILE A 367 -14.32 12.81 10.10
C ILE A 367 -14.14 11.71 11.16
N GLY A 368 -15.05 10.74 11.16
CA GLY A 368 -15.16 9.69 12.17
C GLY A 368 -15.83 10.14 13.47
N LYS A 369 -16.04 11.45 13.69
CA LYS A 369 -16.71 11.95 14.91
C LYS A 369 -18.17 12.31 14.64
N SER A 370 -18.40 13.26 13.74
CA SER A 370 -19.75 13.73 13.39
C SER A 370 -20.07 13.52 11.91
N ARG A 371 -19.10 13.07 11.13
CA ARG A 371 -19.24 12.80 9.69
C ARG A 371 -18.46 11.54 9.33
N ALA A 372 -19.03 10.69 8.49
CA ALA A 372 -18.26 9.62 7.86
C ALA A 372 -17.32 10.19 6.78
N ALA A 373 -16.32 9.40 6.39
CA ALA A 373 -15.40 9.76 5.32
C ALA A 373 -16.11 9.77 3.96
N THR A 374 -15.81 10.79 3.15
CA THR A 374 -16.26 10.90 1.76
C THR A 374 -15.06 10.99 0.83
N SER A 375 -15.25 10.64 -0.43
CA SER A 375 -14.28 10.80 -1.50
C SER A 375 -14.97 11.32 -2.75
N TRP A 376 -14.20 11.70 -3.78
CA TRP A 376 -14.77 12.23 -5.02
C TRP A 376 -15.70 11.23 -5.71
N ILE A 377 -15.33 9.94 -5.74
CA ILE A 377 -16.14 8.89 -6.39
C ILE A 377 -17.21 8.29 -5.46
N HIS A 378 -17.08 8.46 -4.14
CA HIS A 378 -18.05 7.96 -3.15
C HIS A 378 -18.43 9.08 -2.15
N PRO A 379 -19.37 9.97 -2.51
CA PRO A 379 -19.74 11.14 -1.73
C PRO A 379 -20.75 10.87 -0.60
N GLU A 380 -21.41 9.70 -0.60
CA GLU A 380 -22.56 9.36 0.27
C GLU A 380 -22.23 9.37 1.77
N GLY A 381 -20.97 9.17 2.17
CA GLY A 381 -20.57 9.19 3.58
C GLY A 381 -21.25 8.09 4.41
N ASP A 382 -21.21 6.85 3.92
CA ASP A 382 -21.88 5.67 4.49
C ASP A 382 -20.98 4.87 5.46
N GLY A 383 -20.01 5.55 6.08
CA GLY A 383 -18.88 4.92 6.76
C GLY A 383 -18.83 5.04 8.28
N GLU A 384 -17.65 4.77 8.83
CA GLU A 384 -17.40 4.79 10.28
C GLU A 384 -17.59 6.22 10.82
N VAL A 385 -18.51 6.37 11.77
CA VAL A 385 -18.76 7.59 12.53
C VAL A 385 -19.18 7.24 13.96
N ALA A 386 -18.85 8.09 14.93
CA ALA A 386 -19.30 7.90 16.31
C ALA A 386 -20.83 7.99 16.39
N LEU A 387 -21.41 7.09 17.19
CA LEU A 387 -22.84 7.03 17.49
C LEU A 387 -23.11 7.77 18.81
N ASP A 388 -24.37 8.15 19.03
CA ASP A 388 -24.82 8.73 20.30
C ASP A 388 -24.82 7.70 21.46
N GLU A 389 -24.71 6.42 21.12
CA GLU A 389 -24.61 5.33 22.08
C GLU A 389 -23.19 5.17 22.64
N ILE A 390 -23.10 4.87 23.93
CA ILE A 390 -21.84 4.58 24.62
C ILE A 390 -21.78 3.12 25.08
N CYS A 391 -20.57 2.59 25.12
CA CYS A 391 -20.29 1.29 25.69
C CYS A 391 -20.58 1.30 27.20
N PRO A 392 -21.50 0.47 27.73
CA PRO A 392 -21.86 0.48 29.15
C PRO A 392 -20.72 0.05 30.09
N ILE A 393 -19.68 -0.61 29.55
CA ILE A 393 -18.52 -1.07 30.33
C ILE A 393 -17.40 -0.01 30.38
N THR A 394 -17.30 0.85 29.36
CA THR A 394 -16.14 1.77 29.23
C THR A 394 -16.51 3.23 29.16
N GLY A 395 -17.79 3.55 28.98
CA GLY A 395 -18.28 4.90 28.70
C GLY A 395 -17.83 5.48 27.36
N LEU A 396 -17.13 4.72 26.50
CA LEU A 396 -16.64 5.20 25.21
C LEU A 396 -17.75 5.16 24.14
N PRO A 397 -17.77 6.12 23.20
CA PRO A 397 -18.69 6.09 22.06
C PRO A 397 -18.58 4.80 21.26
N LEU A 398 -19.72 4.26 20.85
CA LEU A 398 -19.80 3.24 19.84
C LEU A 398 -19.66 3.88 18.45
N TYR A 399 -19.32 3.08 17.45
CA TYR A 399 -19.12 3.54 16.08
C TYR A 399 -19.95 2.69 15.13
N SER A 400 -20.43 3.30 14.05
CA SER A 400 -21.01 2.59 12.91
C SER A 400 -19.96 1.69 12.24
N ASP A 401 -20.44 0.76 11.42
CA ASP A 401 -19.57 -0.08 10.62
C ASP A 401 -18.82 0.72 9.54
N PRO A 402 -17.60 0.29 9.17
CA PRO A 402 -16.82 0.96 8.14
C PRO A 402 -17.48 0.84 6.76
N GLY A 403 -17.46 1.96 6.04
CA GLY A 403 -17.98 2.13 4.69
C GLY A 403 -16.95 1.78 3.63
N SER A 404 -17.28 2.04 2.36
CA SER A 404 -16.37 1.75 1.24
C SER A 404 -15.10 2.62 1.29
N ASN A 405 -15.23 3.88 1.72
CA ASN A 405 -14.11 4.81 1.93
C ASN A 405 -13.20 4.41 3.11
N ASP A 406 -13.68 3.53 4.01
CA ASP A 406 -12.95 3.12 5.21
C ASP A 406 -12.24 1.78 5.07
N LEU A 407 -12.53 1.02 4.02
CA LEU A 407 -12.02 -0.34 3.83
C LEU A 407 -11.01 -0.45 2.69
N ASP A 408 -11.04 0.46 1.72
CA ASP A 408 -10.18 0.38 0.55
C ASP A 408 -9.64 1.75 0.13
N LEU A 409 -8.46 1.70 -0.48
CA LEU A 409 -7.88 2.78 -1.25
C LEU A 409 -7.47 2.19 -2.59
N TRP A 410 -7.77 2.86 -3.69
CA TRP A 410 -7.31 2.47 -5.03
C TRP A 410 -5.84 2.87 -5.21
N LEU A 411 -5.01 2.29 -4.35
CA LEU A 411 -3.57 2.31 -4.32
C LEU A 411 -3.09 0.92 -3.92
N HIS A 412 -2.32 0.29 -4.80
CA HIS A 412 -1.85 -1.08 -4.64
C HIS A 412 -0.33 -1.16 -4.85
N ALA A 413 0.39 -1.73 -3.89
CA ALA A 413 1.81 -2.03 -4.01
C ALA A 413 2.01 -3.25 -4.91
N TYR A 414 2.29 -3.02 -6.19
CA TYR A 414 2.20 -4.05 -7.23
C TYR A 414 3.48 -4.88 -7.37
N LYS A 415 4.64 -4.23 -7.47
CA LYS A 415 5.91 -4.93 -7.71
C LYS A 415 7.05 -4.30 -6.92
N TYR A 416 7.84 -5.15 -6.27
CA TYR A 416 9.08 -4.79 -5.59
C TYR A 416 10.21 -5.64 -6.17
N GLU A 417 11.32 -5.00 -6.52
CA GLU A 417 12.46 -5.67 -7.15
C GLU A 417 13.76 -5.10 -6.59
N ALA A 418 14.71 -5.97 -6.26
CA ALA A 418 16.05 -5.55 -5.87
C ALA A 418 16.77 -4.93 -7.07
N ASP A 419 17.54 -3.87 -6.83
CA ASP A 419 18.23 -3.17 -7.91
C ASP A 419 19.32 -4.05 -8.56
N ASP A 420 19.91 -4.97 -7.79
CA ASP A 420 20.87 -5.98 -8.27
C ASP A 420 20.20 -7.19 -8.97
N LYS A 421 18.86 -7.17 -9.09
CA LYS A 421 18.04 -8.24 -9.68
C LYS A 421 18.13 -9.59 -8.97
N SER A 422 18.61 -9.61 -7.72
CA SER A 422 18.68 -10.85 -6.92
C SER A 422 17.30 -11.44 -6.58
N TRP A 423 16.25 -10.61 -6.53
CA TRP A 423 14.87 -11.03 -6.36
C TRP A 423 13.88 -10.02 -6.96
N SER A 424 12.70 -10.52 -7.33
CA SER A 424 11.58 -9.73 -7.83
C SER A 424 10.27 -10.40 -7.40
N TYR A 425 9.44 -9.68 -6.65
CA TYR A 425 8.09 -10.12 -6.29
C TYR A 425 7.05 -9.19 -6.90
N LYS A 426 5.96 -9.76 -7.41
CA LYS A 426 4.80 -9.04 -7.96
C LYS A 426 3.50 -9.69 -7.52
N THR A 427 2.44 -8.89 -7.38
CA THR A 427 1.06 -9.37 -7.23
C THR A 427 0.36 -9.43 -8.58
N GLU A 428 -0.90 -9.87 -8.57
CA GLU A 428 -1.83 -9.62 -9.67
C GLU A 428 -2.19 -8.12 -9.71
N TYR A 429 -2.63 -7.64 -10.88
CA TYR A 429 -3.27 -6.32 -10.93
C TYR A 429 -4.55 -6.33 -10.08
N PRO A 430 -4.84 -5.27 -9.31
CA PRO A 430 -6.03 -5.24 -8.49
C PRO A 430 -7.30 -5.14 -9.36
N GLU A 431 -8.37 -5.82 -8.94
CA GLU A 431 -9.61 -5.92 -9.70
C GLU A 431 -10.20 -4.55 -10.07
N TRP A 432 -10.16 -3.57 -9.16
CA TRP A 432 -10.65 -2.20 -9.43
C TRP A 432 -9.87 -1.46 -10.54
N ALA A 433 -8.68 -1.93 -10.92
CA ALA A 433 -7.91 -1.39 -12.04
C ALA A 433 -8.23 -2.10 -13.37
N LEU A 434 -8.67 -3.36 -13.30
CA LEU A 434 -8.95 -4.19 -14.49
C LEU A 434 -10.42 -4.19 -14.89
N GLU A 435 -11.33 -3.94 -13.94
CA GLU A 435 -12.78 -4.01 -14.17
C GLU A 435 -13.25 -3.22 -15.41
N PRO A 436 -12.81 -1.96 -15.66
CA PRO A 436 -13.23 -1.22 -16.86
C PRO A 436 -12.75 -1.84 -18.18
N SER A 437 -11.67 -2.63 -18.11
CA SER A 437 -10.97 -3.26 -19.24
C SER A 437 -11.55 -4.63 -19.59
N ARG A 438 -12.27 -5.30 -18.67
CA ARG A 438 -12.79 -6.67 -18.86
C ARG A 438 -13.73 -6.82 -20.06
N LYS A 439 -14.66 -5.89 -20.23
CA LYS A 439 -15.59 -5.88 -21.38
C LYS A 439 -14.89 -5.93 -22.74
N PHE A 440 -13.70 -5.33 -22.86
CA PHE A 440 -12.94 -5.34 -24.11
C PHE A 440 -12.15 -6.64 -24.30
N MET A 441 -11.75 -7.28 -23.20
CA MET A 441 -11.19 -8.63 -23.25
C MET A 441 -12.26 -9.64 -23.68
N GLU A 442 -13.47 -9.53 -23.15
CA GLU A 442 -14.62 -10.35 -23.57
C GLU A 442 -14.91 -10.17 -25.06
N MET A 443 -14.91 -8.94 -25.59
CA MET A 443 -15.00 -8.71 -27.03
C MET A 443 -13.85 -9.34 -27.82
N ALA A 444 -12.61 -9.33 -27.30
CA ALA A 444 -11.49 -9.99 -27.97
C ALA A 444 -11.67 -11.51 -27.99
N ILE A 445 -12.29 -12.10 -26.96
CA ILE A 445 -12.64 -13.51 -26.90
C ILE A 445 -13.77 -13.82 -27.92
N GLU A 446 -14.82 -12.99 -27.99
CA GLU A 446 -15.89 -13.11 -29.00
C GLU A 446 -15.34 -13.05 -30.43
N GLU A 447 -14.34 -12.21 -30.69
CA GLU A 447 -13.63 -12.22 -31.97
C GLU A 447 -12.88 -13.53 -32.21
N ALA A 448 -12.19 -14.06 -31.19
CA ALA A 448 -11.49 -15.34 -31.29
C ALA A 448 -12.44 -16.50 -31.63
N GLU A 449 -13.67 -16.49 -31.12
CA GLU A 449 -14.69 -17.52 -31.38
C GLU A 449 -15.13 -17.61 -32.84
N LYS A 450 -14.98 -16.52 -33.61
CA LYS A 450 -15.29 -16.47 -35.04
C LYS A 450 -14.31 -17.29 -35.88
N CYS A 451 -13.16 -17.68 -35.31
CA CYS A 451 -12.21 -18.54 -35.98
C CYS A 451 -12.79 -19.96 -36.16
N GLY A 452 -12.70 -20.49 -37.38
CA GLY A 452 -12.95 -21.92 -37.64
C GLY A 452 -11.84 -22.83 -37.09
N GLU A 453 -12.09 -24.13 -37.06
CA GLU A 453 -11.14 -25.16 -36.63
C GLU A 453 -9.86 -25.17 -37.47
N THR A 454 -8.72 -25.40 -36.83
CA THR A 454 -7.43 -25.55 -37.51
C THR A 454 -6.45 -26.38 -36.68
N GLN A 455 -5.50 -27.05 -37.33
CA GLN A 455 -4.44 -27.84 -36.68
C GLN A 455 -3.07 -27.14 -36.70
N THR A 456 -2.98 -25.93 -37.27
CA THR A 456 -1.67 -25.33 -37.63
C THR A 456 -1.38 -24.00 -36.95
N GLN A 457 -2.39 -23.37 -36.36
CA GLN A 457 -2.32 -22.00 -35.82
C GLN A 457 -3.30 -21.86 -34.64
N PHE A 458 -3.04 -20.93 -33.74
CA PHE A 458 -4.00 -20.60 -32.69
C PHE A 458 -5.16 -19.73 -33.20
N ASN A 459 -6.32 -19.86 -32.56
CA ASN A 459 -7.46 -18.97 -32.75
C ASN A 459 -7.37 -17.82 -31.76
N VAL A 460 -6.95 -16.66 -32.25
CA VAL A 460 -6.79 -15.44 -31.46
C VAL A 460 -7.76 -14.37 -31.96
N GLY A 461 -8.26 -13.56 -31.05
CA GLY A 461 -9.03 -12.35 -31.32
C GLY A 461 -8.39 -11.11 -30.70
N CYS A 462 -8.65 -9.96 -31.29
CA CYS A 462 -8.00 -8.69 -30.97
C CYS A 462 -9.00 -7.53 -31.08
N VAL A 463 -8.89 -6.55 -30.17
CA VAL A 463 -9.68 -5.31 -30.16
C VAL A 463 -8.75 -4.12 -29.92
N LEU A 464 -8.90 -3.08 -30.75
CA LEU A 464 -8.26 -1.77 -30.55
C LEU A 464 -9.27 -0.82 -29.92
N VAL A 465 -8.87 -0.19 -28.82
CA VAL A 465 -9.71 0.72 -28.03
C VAL A 465 -9.02 2.08 -27.89
N HIS A 466 -9.78 3.15 -28.05
CA HIS A 466 -9.33 4.50 -27.76
C HIS A 466 -10.41 5.24 -26.98
N ASN A 467 -10.06 5.80 -25.82
CA ASN A 467 -10.98 6.51 -24.93
C ASN A 467 -12.28 5.73 -24.69
N GLY A 468 -12.15 4.46 -24.29
CA GLY A 468 -13.28 3.57 -24.00
C GLY A 468 -14.14 3.18 -25.22
N GLN A 469 -13.74 3.52 -26.45
CA GLN A 469 -14.45 3.15 -27.67
C GLN A 469 -13.64 2.19 -28.53
N VAL A 470 -14.30 1.16 -29.04
CA VAL A 470 -13.69 0.22 -30.00
C VAL A 470 -13.50 0.93 -31.34
N ILE A 471 -12.26 1.01 -31.81
CA ILE A 471 -11.91 1.62 -33.10
C ILE A 471 -11.68 0.59 -34.21
N SER A 472 -11.33 -0.65 -33.84
CA SER A 472 -11.19 -1.79 -34.76
C SER A 472 -11.21 -3.09 -33.97
N THR A 473 -11.61 -4.18 -34.61
CA THR A 473 -11.51 -5.55 -34.07
C THR A 473 -10.78 -6.42 -35.08
N GLY A 474 -10.38 -7.63 -34.72
CA GLY A 474 -9.86 -8.60 -35.68
C GLY A 474 -9.71 -9.98 -35.09
N HIS A 475 -9.79 -11.00 -35.94
CA HIS A 475 -9.52 -12.38 -35.53
C HIS A 475 -8.58 -13.07 -36.51
N SER A 476 -7.98 -14.16 -36.05
CA SER A 476 -6.99 -14.90 -36.83
C SER A 476 -7.61 -15.41 -38.13
N ARG A 477 -6.90 -15.23 -39.25
CA ARG A 477 -7.34 -15.63 -40.60
C ARG A 477 -8.59 -14.90 -41.12
N GLU A 478 -8.95 -13.76 -40.54
CA GLU A 478 -10.03 -12.91 -41.05
C GLU A 478 -9.68 -12.31 -42.42
N LEU A 479 -8.46 -11.80 -42.57
CA LEU A 479 -7.95 -11.27 -43.84
C LEU A 479 -7.20 -12.36 -44.63
N PRO A 480 -7.17 -12.28 -45.98
CA PRO A 480 -6.50 -13.27 -46.81
C PRO A 480 -5.05 -13.55 -46.42
N GLY A 481 -4.68 -14.83 -46.39
CA GLY A 481 -3.33 -15.28 -46.07
C GLY A 481 -3.18 -15.76 -44.62
N ASN A 482 -1.93 -15.93 -44.18
CA ASN A 482 -1.60 -16.34 -42.82
C ASN A 482 -1.55 -15.11 -41.89
N THR A 483 -2.72 -14.55 -41.57
CA THR A 483 -2.87 -13.34 -40.75
C THR A 483 -3.25 -13.68 -39.30
N HIS A 484 -2.65 -12.97 -38.34
CA HIS A 484 -3.00 -13.07 -36.93
C HIS A 484 -4.00 -11.97 -36.54
N ALA A 485 -4.64 -12.11 -35.37
CA ALA A 485 -5.69 -11.21 -34.92
C ALA A 485 -5.26 -9.72 -34.86
N GLU A 486 -4.09 -9.44 -34.30
CA GLU A 486 -3.56 -8.09 -34.15
C GLU A 486 -3.21 -7.50 -35.52
N GLN A 487 -2.76 -8.34 -36.46
CA GLN A 487 -2.56 -7.93 -37.84
C GLN A 487 -3.88 -7.52 -38.49
N CYS A 488 -4.92 -8.35 -38.37
CA CYS A 488 -6.24 -8.06 -38.94
C CYS A 488 -6.83 -6.76 -38.37
N ALA A 489 -6.78 -6.57 -37.05
CA ALA A 489 -7.33 -5.39 -36.40
C ALA A 489 -6.62 -4.10 -36.85
N LEU A 490 -5.30 -4.12 -36.92
CA LEU A 490 -4.49 -2.98 -37.35
C LEU A 490 -4.65 -2.69 -38.84
N GLU A 491 -4.60 -3.70 -39.71
CA GLU A 491 -4.73 -3.50 -41.16
C GLU A 491 -6.12 -3.00 -41.56
N LYS A 492 -7.18 -3.49 -40.92
CA LYS A 492 -8.53 -2.93 -41.11
C LYS A 492 -8.63 -1.47 -40.66
N TYR A 493 -7.99 -1.12 -39.54
CA TYR A 493 -7.95 0.27 -39.08
C TYR A 493 -7.20 1.16 -40.08
N PHE A 494 -5.99 0.78 -40.49
CA PHE A 494 -5.18 1.56 -41.44
C PHE A 494 -5.89 1.72 -42.77
N SER A 495 -6.52 0.66 -43.30
CA SER A 495 -7.27 0.71 -44.57
C SER A 495 -8.42 1.71 -44.52
N LYS A 496 -9.08 1.85 -43.36
CA LYS A 496 -10.16 2.83 -43.16
C LYS A 496 -9.65 4.26 -42.95
N ASN A 497 -8.39 4.43 -42.53
CA ASN A 497 -7.82 5.72 -42.11
C ASN A 497 -6.60 6.16 -42.95
N GLY A 498 -6.58 5.85 -44.25
CA GLY A 498 -5.58 6.39 -45.19
C GLY A 498 -4.25 5.64 -45.26
N GLY A 499 -4.13 4.49 -44.61
CA GLY A 499 -3.01 3.54 -44.76
C GLY A 499 -1.77 3.84 -43.90
N GLU A 500 -1.78 4.91 -43.11
CA GLU A 500 -0.68 5.24 -42.19
C GLU A 500 -0.63 4.26 -41.03
N ARG A 501 0.58 3.84 -40.61
CA ARG A 501 0.79 2.93 -39.45
C ARG A 501 0.72 3.68 -38.11
N GLU A 502 -0.38 4.38 -37.91
CA GLU A 502 -0.60 5.23 -36.75
C GLU A 502 -2.05 5.06 -36.27
N VAL A 503 -2.21 4.90 -34.96
CA VAL A 503 -3.52 4.93 -34.27
C VAL A 503 -3.58 6.18 -33.39
N PRO A 504 -4.74 6.55 -32.82
CA PRO A 504 -4.83 7.69 -31.92
C PRO A 504 -3.91 7.55 -30.69
N ALA A 505 -3.40 8.68 -30.19
CA ALA A 505 -2.56 8.74 -28.99
C ALA A 505 -3.23 8.06 -27.79
N GLY A 506 -2.58 7.04 -27.20
CA GLY A 506 -3.13 6.35 -26.05
C GLY A 506 -4.05 5.18 -26.38
N THR A 507 -4.02 4.67 -27.61
CA THR A 507 -4.74 3.44 -27.96
C THR A 507 -4.27 2.26 -27.10
N GLU A 508 -5.24 1.49 -26.64
CA GLU A 508 -5.10 0.25 -25.91
C GLU A 508 -5.41 -0.91 -26.88
N ILE A 509 -4.62 -1.99 -26.81
CA ILE A 509 -4.85 -3.22 -27.58
C ILE A 509 -5.19 -4.36 -26.63
N PHE A 510 -6.27 -5.07 -26.90
CA PHE A 510 -6.72 -6.24 -26.17
C PHE A 510 -6.57 -7.46 -27.07
N THR A 511 -5.87 -8.48 -26.60
CA THR A 511 -5.70 -9.74 -27.34
C THR A 511 -6.03 -10.93 -26.46
N SER A 512 -6.76 -11.90 -27.00
CA SER A 512 -7.14 -13.10 -26.25
C SER A 512 -5.94 -14.00 -25.93
N MET A 513 -4.82 -13.82 -26.63
CA MET A 513 -3.56 -14.53 -26.40
C MET A 513 -2.37 -13.59 -26.56
N GLU A 514 -1.29 -13.82 -25.80
CA GLU A 514 -0.07 -13.04 -25.85
C GLU A 514 0.46 -12.85 -27.28
N PRO A 515 0.84 -11.62 -27.69
CA PRO A 515 1.38 -11.39 -29.02
C PRO A 515 2.64 -12.22 -29.26
N CYS A 516 2.67 -12.96 -30.36
CA CYS A 516 3.85 -13.76 -30.70
C CYS A 516 5.09 -12.86 -30.93
N SER A 517 6.23 -13.29 -30.40
CA SER A 517 7.54 -12.65 -30.62
C SER A 517 8.31 -13.23 -31.81
N LEU A 518 7.85 -14.37 -32.33
CA LEU A 518 8.39 -15.07 -33.48
C LEU A 518 7.25 -15.66 -34.31
N ARG A 519 7.40 -15.71 -35.64
CA ARG A 519 6.49 -16.45 -36.53
C ARG A 519 7.26 -17.44 -37.39
N LEU A 520 6.86 -18.70 -37.34
CA LEU A 520 7.46 -19.78 -38.14
C LEU A 520 7.27 -19.55 -39.66
N SER A 521 6.23 -18.82 -40.05
CA SER A 521 6.00 -18.43 -41.45
C SER A 521 6.99 -17.39 -41.99
N GLY A 522 7.80 -16.76 -41.12
CA GLY A 522 8.68 -15.65 -41.49
C GLY A 522 7.98 -14.29 -41.60
N ASN A 523 6.66 -14.23 -41.41
CA ASN A 523 5.91 -12.97 -41.36
C ASN A 523 6.31 -12.13 -40.13
N LEU A 524 6.10 -10.81 -40.22
CA LEU A 524 6.37 -9.90 -39.09
C LEU A 524 5.60 -10.34 -37.83
N PRO A 525 6.28 -10.58 -36.69
CA PRO A 525 5.66 -10.95 -35.42
C PRO A 525 4.66 -9.91 -34.91
N CYS A 526 3.67 -10.37 -34.12
CA CYS A 526 2.63 -9.50 -33.59
C CYS A 526 3.21 -8.41 -32.69
N VAL A 527 4.18 -8.75 -31.83
CA VAL A 527 4.84 -7.76 -30.97
C VAL A 527 5.53 -6.67 -31.78
N ASP A 528 6.28 -7.05 -32.83
CA ASP A 528 7.02 -6.07 -33.64
C ASP A 528 6.04 -5.21 -34.47
N ARG A 529 4.87 -5.73 -34.82
CA ARG A 529 3.79 -4.97 -35.48
C ARG A 529 3.15 -3.93 -34.55
N ILE A 530 2.93 -4.30 -33.29
CA ILE A 530 2.48 -3.37 -32.25
C ILE A 530 3.51 -2.25 -32.08
N LEU A 531 4.79 -2.61 -31.95
CA LEU A 531 5.89 -1.64 -31.78
C LEU A 531 6.12 -0.73 -33.00
N GLN A 532 5.86 -1.22 -34.21
CA GLN A 532 5.91 -0.41 -35.44
C GLN A 532 4.69 0.50 -35.60
N THR A 533 3.62 0.29 -34.82
CA THR A 533 2.43 1.14 -34.84
C THR A 533 2.60 2.24 -33.79
N LYS A 534 2.61 3.49 -34.24
CA LYS A 534 2.70 4.62 -33.30
C LYS A 534 1.49 4.67 -32.39
N ASN A 535 1.67 5.22 -31.19
CA ASN A 535 0.61 5.64 -30.26
C ASN A 535 -0.11 4.55 -29.46
N ILE A 536 0.19 3.26 -29.67
CA ILE A 536 -0.25 2.20 -28.75
C ILE A 536 0.52 2.34 -27.42
N LYS A 537 -0.19 2.32 -26.30
CA LYS A 537 0.40 2.50 -24.97
C LYS A 537 0.29 1.28 -24.07
N THR A 538 -0.75 0.47 -24.24
CA THR A 538 -1.01 -0.67 -23.36
C THR A 538 -1.52 -1.85 -24.16
N CYS A 539 -0.95 -3.02 -23.89
CA CYS A 539 -1.36 -4.31 -24.40
C CYS A 539 -1.93 -5.15 -23.25
N PHE A 540 -3.24 -5.40 -23.32
CA PHE A 540 -3.96 -6.29 -22.42
C PHE A 540 -4.03 -7.69 -23.04
N VAL A 541 -3.75 -8.71 -22.22
CA VAL A 541 -3.64 -10.10 -22.66
C VAL A 541 -4.52 -11.01 -21.81
N GLY A 542 -5.32 -11.86 -22.47
CA GLY A 542 -6.20 -12.84 -21.82
C GLY A 542 -5.48 -14.09 -21.32
N VAL A 543 -4.52 -14.62 -22.10
CA VAL A 543 -3.67 -15.73 -21.67
C VAL A 543 -2.26 -15.60 -22.24
N LEU A 544 -1.27 -16.05 -21.47
CA LEU A 544 0.10 -16.21 -21.98
C LEU A 544 0.15 -17.26 -23.08
N GLU A 545 1.02 -17.08 -24.07
CA GLU A 545 1.18 -18.06 -25.14
C GLU A 545 1.77 -19.35 -24.56
N PRO A 546 1.11 -20.52 -24.71
CA PRO A 546 1.68 -21.79 -24.28
C PRO A 546 2.96 -22.11 -25.04
N ASP A 547 3.90 -22.81 -24.40
CA ASP A 547 5.17 -23.30 -25.00
C ASP A 547 4.96 -24.43 -26.05
N ILE A 548 3.87 -24.39 -26.83
CA ILE A 548 3.50 -25.38 -27.85
C ILE A 548 4.13 -25.03 -29.20
N PHE A 549 4.05 -23.76 -29.64
CA PHE A 549 4.59 -23.33 -30.94
C PHE A 549 5.76 -22.35 -30.84
N VAL A 550 5.85 -21.55 -29.77
CA VAL A 550 6.98 -20.64 -29.48
C VAL A 550 7.47 -20.90 -28.07
N LYS A 551 8.69 -21.45 -27.93
CA LYS A 551 9.38 -21.53 -26.64
C LYS A 551 10.02 -20.18 -26.32
N ASN A 552 9.87 -19.71 -25.08
CA ASN A 552 10.44 -18.45 -24.60
C ASN A 552 9.92 -17.19 -25.33
N ASN A 553 8.59 -16.99 -25.38
CA ASN A 553 8.03 -15.76 -25.94
C ASN A 553 8.62 -14.53 -25.21
N SER A 554 9.26 -13.62 -25.96
CA SER A 554 9.92 -12.43 -25.42
C SER A 554 9.07 -11.16 -25.52
N SER A 555 7.77 -11.28 -25.85
CA SER A 555 6.89 -10.13 -26.15
C SER A 555 6.71 -9.21 -24.95
N TYR A 556 6.47 -9.78 -23.76
CA TYR A 556 6.43 -9.05 -22.48
C TYR A 556 7.59 -8.06 -22.34
N LYS A 557 8.83 -8.57 -22.45
CA LYS A 557 10.03 -7.76 -22.29
C LYS A 557 10.17 -6.73 -23.42
N LYS A 558 9.95 -7.14 -24.67
CA LYS A 558 10.04 -6.26 -25.84
C LYS A 558 9.09 -5.06 -25.74
N LEU A 559 7.84 -5.28 -25.31
CA LEU A 559 6.84 -4.22 -25.17
C LEU A 559 7.25 -3.21 -24.09
N LEU A 560 7.62 -3.70 -22.90
CA LEU A 560 8.05 -2.86 -21.80
C LEU A 560 9.31 -2.05 -22.12
N ASP A 561 10.31 -2.66 -22.76
CA ASP A 561 11.55 -1.98 -23.18
C ASP A 561 11.30 -0.82 -24.16
N HIS A 562 10.16 -0.81 -24.85
CA HIS A 562 9.72 0.25 -25.77
C HIS A 562 8.61 1.16 -25.19
N GLY A 563 8.32 1.03 -23.89
CA GLY A 563 7.34 1.87 -23.20
C GLY A 563 5.88 1.53 -23.52
N VAL A 564 5.60 0.32 -24.00
CA VAL A 564 4.24 -0.23 -24.12
C VAL A 564 3.98 -1.12 -22.91
N GLU A 565 2.97 -0.80 -22.13
CA GLU A 565 2.56 -1.57 -20.97
C GLU A 565 2.03 -2.94 -21.37
N TYR A 566 2.33 -3.97 -20.56
CA TYR A 566 1.85 -5.33 -20.74
C TYR A 566 1.07 -5.76 -19.51
N ILE A 567 -0.22 -6.03 -19.67
CA ILE A 567 -1.12 -6.34 -18.55
C ILE A 567 -1.90 -7.61 -18.86
N HIS A 568 -1.70 -8.62 -18.03
CA HIS A 568 -2.50 -9.82 -18.04
C HIS A 568 -3.81 -9.59 -17.29
N ILE A 569 -4.94 -9.97 -17.88
CA ILE A 569 -6.26 -9.92 -17.25
C ILE A 569 -6.64 -11.35 -16.81
N PRO A 570 -6.55 -11.67 -15.51
CA PRO A 570 -6.80 -13.02 -15.02
C PRO A 570 -8.29 -13.39 -15.08
N GLY A 571 -8.56 -14.69 -15.12
CA GLY A 571 -9.89 -15.30 -15.13
C GLY A 571 -10.40 -15.69 -16.53
N TYR A 572 -9.60 -15.49 -17.57
CA TYR A 572 -9.95 -15.85 -18.95
C TYR A 572 -9.04 -16.93 -19.54
N GLU A 573 -8.07 -17.44 -18.77
CA GLU A 573 -7.00 -18.31 -19.26
C GLU A 573 -7.56 -19.61 -19.87
N GLU A 574 -8.49 -20.27 -19.17
CA GLU A 574 -9.13 -21.50 -19.64
C GLU A 574 -9.91 -21.26 -20.94
N THR A 575 -10.81 -20.28 -20.95
CA THR A 575 -11.62 -19.93 -22.13
C THR A 575 -10.75 -19.53 -23.32
N CYS A 576 -9.72 -18.70 -23.10
CA CYS A 576 -8.80 -18.29 -24.16
C CYS A 576 -8.03 -19.50 -24.71
N LEU A 577 -7.59 -20.44 -23.88
CA LEU A 577 -6.86 -21.64 -24.31
C LEU A 577 -7.75 -22.62 -25.07
N GLU A 578 -8.98 -22.85 -24.60
CA GLU A 578 -9.95 -23.72 -25.27
C GLU A 578 -10.26 -23.22 -26.68
N ILE A 579 -10.56 -21.93 -26.82
CA ILE A 579 -10.81 -21.32 -28.13
C ILE A 579 -9.55 -21.39 -28.99
N ALA A 580 -8.39 -21.01 -28.45
CA ALA A 580 -7.13 -21.00 -29.18
C ALA A 580 -6.75 -22.36 -29.77
N LYS A 581 -7.02 -23.44 -29.03
CA LYS A 581 -6.70 -24.83 -29.42
C LYS A 581 -7.83 -25.54 -30.17
N ARG A 582 -8.94 -24.86 -30.49
CA ARG A 582 -10.07 -25.49 -31.18
C ARG A 582 -9.63 -26.09 -32.52
N GLY A 583 -9.73 -27.42 -32.62
CA GLY A 583 -9.25 -28.20 -33.75
C GLY A 583 -7.80 -28.68 -33.63
N HIS A 584 -7.15 -28.66 -32.46
CA HIS A 584 -5.78 -29.17 -32.21
C HIS A 584 -5.76 -30.60 -31.63
N GLU A 585 -6.88 -31.33 -31.65
CA GLU A 585 -7.10 -32.63 -30.98
C GLU A 585 -6.15 -33.77 -31.40
N HIS A 586 -5.24 -33.54 -32.35
CA HIS A 586 -4.29 -34.52 -32.87
C HIS A 586 -2.81 -34.09 -32.76
N ILE A 587 -2.52 -32.95 -32.11
CA ILE A 587 -1.16 -32.50 -31.86
C ILE A 587 -0.71 -33.12 -30.53
N GLN A 588 0.09 -34.19 -30.59
CA GLN A 588 0.71 -34.79 -29.39
C GLN A 588 1.58 -33.75 -28.66
N GLU A 589 1.43 -33.68 -27.33
CA GLU A 589 2.20 -32.81 -26.42
C GLU A 589 3.72 -32.91 -26.57
#